data_AF-A0AAT9FJ41-F1
#
_entry.id   AF-A0AAT9FJ41-F1
#
_cell.length_a   1.000
_cell.length_b   1.000
_cell.length_c   1.000
_cell.angle_alpha   90.00
_cell.angle_beta   90.00
_cell.angle_gamma   90.00
#
_symmetry.space_group_name_H-M   'P 1'
#
loop_
_entity.id
_entity.type
_entity.pdbx_description
1 polymer ?
#
loop_
_entity_poly.entity_id
_entity_poly.type
_entity_poly.pdbx_seq_one_letter_code
_entity_poly.pdbx_strand_id
1 'polypeptide(L)'
;MRILAVILVIFGLIAGGVVWLLRHPASPIVAKITEVSEPVPIPDPETYAVTVEEIDYHRKKLSKAYRKAKTDTERQAIIASARSLLELTMPSLMRCWLGTPWDYNGMAAKPGGGKVACGYFVSTIMRDSGFDVQRIRLAQQPSQNILLTFLPREKLHIKVDVNYPEYLDLFRRKDHGIYIIGLDKHVGFLIHDENGVQFIHSGGLLRRVVDEGPSDAYSIEKSNYRVIGNITGDKELLKRWLLEDSFPTYR
;
A
#
# COMPACT_ATOMS: atom_id res chain seq x y z
N MET A 1 -8.57 -70.39 45.08
CA MET A 1 -7.30 -69.68 44.80
C MET A 1 -7.09 -69.28 43.32
N ARG A 2 -7.87 -69.76 42.34
CA ARG A 2 -7.66 -69.41 40.92
C ARG A 2 -8.46 -68.19 40.40
N ILE A 3 -9.44 -67.70 41.17
CA ILE A 3 -10.31 -66.57 40.76
C ILE A 3 -9.72 -65.21 41.16
N LEU A 4 -9.00 -65.10 42.29
CA LEU A 4 -8.34 -63.85 42.69
C LEU A 4 -7.15 -63.45 41.80
N ALA A 5 -6.45 -64.43 41.21
CA ALA A 5 -5.30 -64.15 40.34
C ALA A 5 -5.71 -63.53 39.00
N VAL A 6 -6.91 -63.85 38.48
CA VAL A 6 -7.40 -63.33 37.20
C VAL A 6 -7.87 -61.87 37.33
N ILE A 7 -8.46 -61.50 38.47
CA ILE A 7 -8.94 -60.14 38.73
C ILE A 7 -7.77 -59.15 38.89
N LEU A 8 -6.66 -59.56 39.52
CA LEU A 8 -5.46 -58.73 39.68
C LEU A 8 -4.72 -58.47 38.35
N VAL A 9 -4.72 -59.44 37.42
CA VAL A 9 -4.10 -59.26 36.09
C VAL A 9 -4.93 -58.31 35.22
N ILE A 10 -6.27 -58.37 35.31
CA ILE A 10 -7.15 -57.46 34.55
C ILE A 10 -7.06 -56.03 35.08
N PHE A 11 -7.01 -55.82 36.40
CA PHE A 11 -6.87 -54.47 36.98
C PHE A 11 -5.50 -53.83 36.68
N GLY A 12 -4.42 -54.63 36.65
CA GLY A 12 -3.09 -54.16 36.27
C GLY A 12 -2.98 -53.72 34.80
N LEU A 13 -3.66 -54.41 33.89
CA LEU A 13 -3.70 -54.05 32.47
C LEU A 13 -4.55 -52.79 32.21
N ILE A 14 -5.65 -52.60 32.93
CA ILE A 14 -6.49 -51.39 32.84
C ILE A 14 -5.75 -50.18 33.43
N ALA A 15 -5.10 -50.32 34.59
CA ALA A 15 -4.34 -49.23 35.21
C ALA A 15 -3.10 -48.84 34.38
N GLY A 16 -2.41 -49.82 33.78
CA GLY A 16 -1.28 -49.57 32.88
C GLY A 16 -1.69 -48.88 31.57
N GLY A 17 -2.80 -49.30 30.97
CA GLY A 17 -3.33 -48.71 29.73
C GLY A 17 -3.83 -47.27 29.93
N VAL A 18 -4.48 -46.98 31.06
CA VAL A 18 -4.96 -45.63 31.41
C VAL A 18 -3.79 -44.67 31.69
N VAL A 19 -2.73 -45.13 32.36
CA VAL A 19 -1.52 -44.30 32.60
C VAL A 19 -0.72 -44.06 31.32
N TRP A 20 -0.69 -45.01 30.38
CA TRP A 20 -0.07 -44.81 29.07
C TRP A 20 -0.83 -43.78 28.22
N LEU A 21 -2.18 -43.83 28.20
CA LEU A 21 -3.01 -42.82 27.52
C LEU A 21 -2.90 -41.42 28.13
N LEU A 22 -2.74 -41.31 29.45
CA LEU A 22 -2.61 -40.03 30.15
C LEU A 22 -1.22 -39.41 30.02
N ARG A 23 -0.16 -40.20 29.80
CA ARG A 23 1.21 -39.71 29.58
C ARG A 23 1.57 -39.49 28.11
N HIS A 24 0.79 -40.06 27.19
CA HIS A 24 0.93 -39.85 25.76
C HIS A 24 -0.40 -39.32 25.24
N PRO A 25 -0.71 -38.02 25.45
CA PRO A 25 -1.83 -37.43 24.73
C PRO A 25 -1.59 -37.73 23.26
N ALA A 26 -2.57 -38.40 22.64
CA ALA A 26 -2.57 -38.59 21.20
C ALA A 26 -2.19 -37.24 20.59
N SER A 27 -1.02 -37.20 19.96
CA SER A 27 -0.49 -36.00 19.35
C SER A 27 -1.64 -35.42 18.55
N PRO A 28 -2.10 -34.18 18.83
CA PRO A 28 -3.13 -33.62 17.99
C PRO A 28 -2.54 -33.71 16.60
N ILE A 29 -3.24 -34.40 15.71
CA ILE A 29 -3.01 -34.26 14.29
C ILE A 29 -3.25 -32.77 14.10
N VAL A 30 -2.16 -32.00 14.19
CA VAL A 30 -2.07 -30.66 13.67
C VAL A 30 -2.32 -30.93 12.22
N ALA A 31 -3.59 -30.84 11.84
CA ALA A 31 -4.00 -30.72 10.48
C ALA A 31 -3.07 -29.61 9.98
N LYS A 32 -2.09 -30.02 9.19
CA LYS A 32 -1.27 -29.11 8.43
C LYS A 32 -2.31 -28.47 7.53
N ILE A 33 -2.88 -27.37 8.02
CA ILE A 33 -3.64 -26.44 7.20
C ILE A 33 -2.57 -26.04 6.21
N THR A 34 -2.58 -26.71 5.07
CA THR A 34 -1.92 -26.22 3.89
C THR A 34 -2.63 -24.91 3.66
N GLU A 35 -2.10 -23.83 4.23
CA GLU A 35 -2.43 -22.48 3.80
C GLU A 35 -2.28 -22.55 2.30
N VAL A 36 -3.40 -22.55 1.60
CA VAL A 36 -3.44 -22.33 0.17
C VAL A 36 -3.01 -20.88 0.06
N SER A 37 -1.69 -20.63 0.08
CA SER A 37 -1.14 -19.31 -0.12
C SER A 37 -1.63 -18.88 -1.48
N GLU A 38 -2.43 -17.82 -1.54
CA GLU A 38 -2.85 -17.26 -2.82
C GLU A 38 -1.60 -17.08 -3.69
N PRO A 39 -1.66 -17.44 -4.98
CA PRO A 39 -0.52 -17.33 -5.86
C PRO A 39 -0.03 -15.89 -5.86
N VAL A 40 1.29 -15.72 -5.74
CA VAL A 40 1.91 -14.40 -5.78
C VAL A 40 1.47 -13.69 -7.07
N PRO A 41 0.90 -12.48 -6.99
CA PRO A 41 0.56 -11.72 -8.19
C PRO A 41 1.78 -11.57 -9.10
N ILE A 42 1.57 -11.61 -10.41
CA ILE A 42 2.65 -11.45 -11.39
C ILE A 42 2.66 -9.98 -11.83
N PRO A 43 3.81 -9.28 -11.77
CA PRO A 43 3.89 -7.90 -12.25
C PRO A 43 3.54 -7.80 -13.75
N ASP A 44 2.84 -6.73 -14.12
CA ASP A 44 2.35 -6.49 -15.47
C ASP A 44 3.00 -5.23 -16.09
N PRO A 45 4.19 -5.35 -16.67
CA PRO A 45 4.89 -4.23 -17.28
C PRO A 45 4.26 -3.76 -18.61
N GLU A 46 3.46 -4.60 -19.28
CA GLU A 46 2.85 -4.26 -20.57
C GLU A 46 1.67 -3.30 -20.38
N THR A 47 0.72 -3.67 -19.52
CA THR A 47 -0.39 -2.77 -19.14
C THR A 47 0.15 -1.49 -18.51
N TYR A 48 1.19 -1.59 -17.69
CA TYR A 48 1.84 -0.42 -17.09
C TYR A 48 2.32 0.59 -18.13
N ALA A 49 3.05 0.12 -19.16
CA ALA A 49 3.57 0.99 -20.21
C ALA A 49 2.43 1.69 -20.97
N VAL A 50 1.37 0.95 -21.32
CA VAL A 50 0.18 1.51 -21.99
C VAL A 50 -0.49 2.57 -21.12
N THR A 51 -0.73 2.29 -19.83
CA THR A 51 -1.39 3.24 -18.93
C THR A 51 -0.56 4.52 -18.74
N VAL A 52 0.78 4.44 -18.71
CA VAL A 52 1.64 5.64 -18.66
C VAL A 52 1.45 6.52 -19.90
N GLU A 53 1.39 5.93 -21.09
CA GLU A 53 1.14 6.65 -22.33
C GLU A 53 -0.26 7.29 -22.37
N GLU A 54 -1.28 6.56 -21.89
CA GLU A 54 -2.65 7.07 -21.79
C GLU A 54 -2.75 8.27 -20.85
N ILE A 55 -2.13 8.21 -19.66
CA ILE A 55 -2.11 9.33 -18.72
C ILE A 55 -1.50 10.57 -19.37
N ASP A 56 -0.34 10.44 -20.03
CA ASP A 56 0.31 11.57 -20.66
C ASP A 56 -0.53 12.16 -21.81
N TYR A 57 -1.13 11.30 -22.64
CA TYR A 57 -2.04 11.72 -23.71
C TYR A 57 -3.22 12.54 -23.16
N HIS A 58 -3.91 12.01 -22.14
CA HIS A 58 -5.08 12.67 -21.56
C HIS A 58 -4.70 13.93 -20.78
N ARG A 59 -3.59 13.93 -20.04
CA ARG A 59 -3.05 15.11 -19.36
C ARG A 59 -2.77 16.24 -20.35
N LYS A 60 -2.11 15.96 -21.48
CA LYS A 60 -1.82 16.95 -22.52
C LYS A 60 -3.10 17.54 -23.12
N LYS A 61 -4.15 16.73 -23.31
CA LYS A 61 -5.46 17.20 -23.78
C LYS A 61 -6.11 18.14 -22.76
N LEU A 62 -6.12 17.75 -21.49
CA LEU A 62 -6.65 18.59 -20.40
C LEU A 62 -5.84 19.88 -20.24
N SER A 63 -4.52 19.83 -20.38
CA SER A 63 -3.64 21.01 -20.28
C SER A 63 -3.95 22.03 -21.38
N LYS A 64 -4.13 21.56 -22.62
CA LYS A 64 -4.57 22.41 -23.74
C LYS A 64 -5.94 23.03 -23.48
N ALA A 65 -6.88 22.28 -22.90
CA ALA A 65 -8.18 22.82 -22.52
C ALA A 65 -8.06 23.88 -21.42
N TYR A 66 -7.25 23.63 -20.39
CA TYR A 66 -7.05 24.54 -19.27
C TYR A 66 -6.47 25.88 -19.72
N ARG A 67 -5.47 25.86 -20.61
CA ARG A 67 -4.87 27.07 -21.19
C ARG A 67 -5.85 27.87 -22.05
N LYS A 68 -6.87 27.22 -22.64
CA LYS A 68 -7.92 27.88 -23.44
C LYS A 68 -9.11 28.38 -22.63
N ALA A 69 -9.31 27.85 -21.42
CA ALA A 69 -10.41 28.22 -20.54
C ALA A 69 -10.35 29.71 -20.17
N LYS A 70 -11.49 30.38 -20.33
CA LYS A 70 -11.63 31.84 -20.14
C LYS A 70 -12.19 32.17 -18.76
N THR A 71 -12.91 31.23 -18.15
CA THR A 71 -13.57 31.41 -16.86
C THR A 71 -12.96 30.53 -15.77
N ASP A 72 -13.15 30.91 -14.51
CA ASP A 72 -12.75 30.05 -13.39
C ASP A 72 -13.56 28.75 -13.38
N THR A 73 -14.88 28.81 -13.63
CA THR A 73 -15.75 27.63 -13.70
C THR A 73 -15.24 26.57 -14.69
N GLU A 74 -14.84 26.97 -15.89
CA GLU A 74 -14.22 26.06 -16.87
C GLU A 74 -12.92 25.44 -16.34
N ARG A 75 -12.06 26.25 -15.71
CA ARG A 75 -10.80 25.77 -15.12
C ARG A 75 -11.04 24.77 -13.99
N GLN A 76 -12.01 25.04 -13.11
CA GLN A 76 -12.38 24.13 -12.03
C GLN A 76 -12.93 22.80 -12.56
N ALA A 77 -13.73 22.82 -13.64
CA ALA A 77 -14.23 21.61 -14.28
C ALA A 77 -13.09 20.77 -14.91
N ILE A 78 -12.08 21.43 -15.48
CA ILE A 78 -10.91 20.76 -16.04
C ILE A 78 -10.02 20.18 -14.93
N ILE A 79 -9.84 20.90 -13.82
CA ILE A 79 -9.15 20.37 -12.63
C ILE A 79 -9.88 19.15 -12.07
N ALA A 80 -11.22 19.16 -12.03
CA ALA A 80 -12.00 18.00 -11.62
C ALA A 80 -11.80 16.81 -12.57
N SER A 81 -11.71 17.05 -13.89
CA SER A 81 -11.40 15.99 -14.86
C SER A 81 -9.98 15.44 -14.69
N ALA A 82 -9.00 16.31 -14.36
CA ALA A 82 -7.63 15.89 -14.03
C ALA A 82 -7.60 15.01 -12.77
N ARG A 83 -8.37 15.39 -11.75
CA ARG A 83 -8.56 14.57 -10.55
C ARG A 83 -9.10 13.17 -10.90
N SER A 84 -10.20 13.10 -11.64
CA SER A 84 -10.82 11.82 -12.01
C SER A 84 -9.89 10.94 -12.83
N LEU A 85 -9.11 11.53 -13.74
CA LEU A 85 -8.10 10.79 -14.51
C LEU A 85 -7.05 10.14 -13.59
N LEU A 86 -6.49 10.89 -12.63
CA LEU A 86 -5.51 10.35 -11.69
C LEU A 86 -6.11 9.31 -10.74
N GLU A 87 -7.30 9.57 -10.20
CA GLU A 87 -8.01 8.65 -9.30
C GLU A 87 -8.36 7.32 -9.99
N LEU A 88 -8.63 7.34 -11.29
CA LEU A 88 -8.84 6.13 -12.10
C LEU A 88 -7.53 5.39 -12.41
N THR A 89 -6.50 6.11 -12.85
CA THR A 89 -5.33 5.49 -13.51
C THR A 89 -4.19 5.17 -12.55
N MET A 90 -3.97 5.98 -11.52
CA MET A 90 -2.87 5.76 -10.57
C MET A 90 -3.01 4.44 -9.80
N PRO A 91 -4.20 4.05 -9.28
CA PRO A 91 -4.34 2.73 -8.63
C PRO A 91 -4.08 1.58 -9.60
N SER A 92 -4.48 1.71 -10.88
CA SER A 92 -4.17 0.73 -11.92
C SER A 92 -2.66 0.60 -12.13
N LEU A 93 -1.95 1.73 -12.30
CA LEU A 93 -0.49 1.75 -12.41
C LEU A 93 0.19 1.10 -11.20
N MET A 94 -0.26 1.40 -9.98
CA MET A 94 0.29 0.82 -8.77
C MET A 94 0.10 -0.70 -8.74
N ARG A 95 -1.07 -1.20 -9.17
CA ARG A 95 -1.39 -2.64 -9.16
C ARG A 95 -0.63 -3.45 -10.20
N CYS A 96 -0.19 -2.85 -11.30
CA CYS A 96 0.74 -3.50 -12.21
C CYS A 96 2.04 -3.95 -11.53
N TRP A 97 2.43 -3.33 -10.40
CA TRP A 97 3.65 -3.70 -9.68
C TRP A 97 3.46 -4.88 -8.72
N LEU A 98 2.23 -5.33 -8.44
CA LEU A 98 1.97 -6.38 -7.44
C LEU A 98 2.87 -7.60 -7.67
N GLY A 99 3.45 -8.10 -6.59
CA GLY A 99 4.42 -9.20 -6.65
C GLY A 99 5.86 -8.80 -6.95
N THR A 100 6.14 -7.56 -7.38
CA THR A 100 7.51 -7.10 -7.61
C THR A 100 8.30 -7.18 -6.30
N PRO A 101 9.43 -7.91 -6.24
CA PRO A 101 10.16 -8.10 -4.99
C PRO A 101 10.67 -6.80 -4.39
N TRP A 102 10.69 -6.74 -3.05
CA TRP A 102 11.23 -5.59 -2.32
C TRP A 102 12.69 -5.79 -1.94
N ASP A 103 13.45 -4.69 -1.95
CA ASP A 103 14.80 -4.58 -1.39
C ASP A 103 15.05 -3.15 -0.94
N TYR A 104 15.79 -2.97 0.16
CA TYR A 104 16.11 -1.63 0.66
C TYR A 104 16.85 -0.77 -0.38
N ASN A 105 17.69 -1.41 -1.22
CA ASN A 105 18.41 -0.76 -2.31
C ASN A 105 17.74 -0.99 -3.68
N GLY A 106 16.51 -1.50 -3.70
CA GLY A 106 15.80 -1.80 -4.93
C GLY A 106 15.44 -0.52 -5.70
N MET A 107 15.90 -0.41 -6.95
CA MET A 107 15.70 0.76 -7.80
C MET A 107 14.94 0.46 -9.10
N ALA A 108 14.25 -0.68 -9.20
CA ALA A 108 13.54 -1.07 -10.41
C ALA A 108 12.66 0.08 -10.93
N ALA A 109 12.73 0.32 -12.23
CA ALA A 109 12.08 1.45 -12.90
C ALA A 109 10.80 1.06 -13.64
N LYS A 110 10.43 -0.24 -13.61
CA LYS A 110 9.20 -0.80 -14.17
C LYS A 110 8.78 -2.04 -13.36
N PRO A 111 7.48 -2.44 -13.40
CA PRO A 111 7.01 -3.66 -12.76
C PRO A 111 7.84 -4.89 -13.13
N GLY A 112 8.18 -5.72 -12.15
CA GLY A 112 8.93 -6.96 -12.36
C GLY A 112 10.36 -6.79 -12.90
N GLY A 113 10.83 -5.56 -13.14
CA GLY A 113 12.16 -5.28 -13.70
C GLY A 113 13.33 -5.42 -12.72
N GLY A 114 13.14 -6.14 -11.62
CA GLY A 114 14.09 -6.27 -10.52
C GLY A 114 13.41 -6.07 -9.17
N LYS A 115 14.15 -5.55 -8.19
CA LYS A 115 13.62 -5.24 -6.86
C LYS A 115 13.37 -3.74 -6.69
N VAL A 116 12.40 -3.35 -5.87
CA VAL A 116 12.03 -1.94 -5.65
C VAL A 116 11.88 -1.64 -4.15
N ALA A 117 12.46 -0.53 -3.68
CA ALA A 117 12.26 -0.04 -2.32
C ALA A 117 10.98 0.81 -2.22
N CYS A 118 10.48 1.07 -1.01
CA CYS A 118 9.25 1.83 -0.79
C CYS A 118 9.31 3.25 -1.37
N GLY A 119 10.38 4.00 -1.13
CA GLY A 119 10.57 5.33 -1.71
C GLY A 119 10.75 5.31 -3.23
N TYR A 120 11.41 4.29 -3.78
CA TYR A 120 11.54 4.13 -5.23
C TYR A 120 10.21 3.76 -5.87
N PHE A 121 9.37 2.96 -5.22
CA PHE A 121 8.01 2.67 -5.70
C PHE A 121 7.18 3.96 -5.76
N VAL A 122 7.10 4.71 -4.66
CA VAL A 122 6.34 5.97 -4.62
C VAL A 122 6.84 6.97 -5.66
N SER A 123 8.14 7.25 -5.69
CA SER A 123 8.71 8.21 -6.65
C SER A 123 8.58 7.77 -8.11
N THR A 124 8.59 6.46 -8.41
CA THR A 124 8.37 5.93 -9.76
C THR A 124 6.92 6.12 -10.18
N ILE A 125 5.96 5.76 -9.31
CA ILE A 125 4.53 5.98 -9.59
C ILE A 125 4.23 7.48 -9.78
N MET A 126 4.78 8.36 -8.94
CA MET A 126 4.59 9.81 -9.11
C MET A 126 5.14 10.31 -10.45
N ARG A 127 6.37 9.93 -10.82
CA ARG A 127 6.97 10.27 -12.11
C ARG A 127 6.11 9.78 -13.27
N ASP A 128 5.72 8.51 -13.23
CA ASP A 128 5.05 7.84 -14.35
C ASP A 128 3.55 8.18 -14.43
N SER A 129 3.00 8.80 -13.39
CA SER A 129 1.70 9.49 -13.43
C SER A 129 1.79 10.92 -13.97
N GLY A 130 2.98 11.37 -14.40
CA GLY A 130 3.20 12.67 -15.02
C GLY A 130 3.68 13.79 -14.09
N PHE A 131 4.02 13.53 -12.83
CA PHE A 131 4.66 14.54 -11.99
C PHE A 131 6.14 14.67 -12.35
N ASP A 132 6.60 15.87 -12.68
CA ASP A 132 8.03 16.12 -12.97
C ASP A 132 8.86 16.15 -11.68
N VAL A 133 9.27 14.96 -11.21
CA VAL A 133 10.00 14.75 -9.96
C VAL A 133 11.42 14.26 -10.20
N GLN A 134 12.34 14.61 -9.30
CA GLN A 134 13.68 14.04 -9.24
C GLN A 134 13.63 12.64 -8.62
N ARG A 135 13.16 11.63 -9.36
CA ARG A 135 12.85 10.26 -8.88
C ARG A 135 13.83 9.73 -7.83
N ILE A 136 15.13 9.72 -8.14
CA ILE A 136 16.15 9.14 -7.24
C ILE A 136 16.27 9.95 -5.95
N ARG A 137 16.37 11.27 -6.05
CA ARG A 137 16.52 12.15 -4.88
C ARG A 137 15.28 12.11 -4.00
N LEU A 138 14.09 12.08 -4.61
CA LEU A 138 12.82 11.94 -3.92
C LEU A 138 12.73 10.61 -3.18
N ALA A 139 13.10 9.50 -3.83
CA ALA A 139 13.05 8.16 -3.23
C ALA A 139 13.88 8.01 -1.96
N GLN A 140 14.97 8.77 -1.85
CA GLN A 140 15.93 8.71 -0.74
C GLN A 140 15.56 9.63 0.44
N GLN A 141 14.49 10.42 0.31
CA GLN A 141 14.05 11.31 1.38
C GLN A 141 13.39 10.55 2.53
N PRO A 142 13.44 11.09 3.78
CA PRO A 142 12.52 10.71 4.83
C PRO A 142 11.07 10.81 4.36
N SER A 143 10.21 9.93 4.88
CA SER A 143 8.83 9.79 4.40
C SER A 143 8.07 11.13 4.40
N GLN A 144 8.13 11.92 5.48
CA GLN A 144 7.52 13.25 5.54
C GLN A 144 8.05 14.22 4.46
N ASN A 145 9.34 14.18 4.15
CA ASN A 145 9.95 15.04 3.12
C ASN A 145 9.48 14.69 1.70
N ILE A 146 9.15 13.41 1.45
CA ILE A 146 8.50 12.99 0.21
C ILE A 146 7.16 13.73 0.07
N LEU A 147 6.32 13.75 1.10
CA LEU A 147 5.03 14.44 1.06
C LEU A 147 5.19 15.96 0.89
N LEU A 148 6.18 16.56 1.56
CA LEU A 148 6.47 18.00 1.47
C LEU A 148 6.94 18.46 0.08
N THR A 149 7.31 17.53 -0.81
CA THR A 149 7.59 17.85 -2.22
C THR A 149 6.32 18.21 -2.98
N PHE A 150 5.17 17.67 -2.57
CA PHE A 150 3.89 17.82 -3.29
C PHE A 150 2.94 18.79 -2.60
N LEU A 151 2.91 18.77 -1.26
CA LEU A 151 1.94 19.50 -0.47
C LEU A 151 2.65 20.36 0.58
N PRO A 152 2.15 21.58 0.84
CA PRO A 152 2.68 22.41 1.90
C PRO A 152 2.30 21.81 3.27
N ARG A 153 3.07 22.16 4.30
CA ARG A 153 3.04 21.52 5.62
C ARG A 153 1.66 21.51 6.27
N GLU A 154 0.89 22.57 6.07
CA GLU A 154 -0.47 22.79 6.59
C GLU A 154 -1.52 21.86 5.96
N LYS A 155 -1.23 21.29 4.79
CA LYS A 155 -2.08 20.29 4.13
C LYS A 155 -1.71 18.85 4.51
N LEU A 156 -0.65 18.67 5.31
CA LEU A 156 -0.28 17.36 5.85
C LEU A 156 -0.98 17.12 7.18
N HIS A 157 -1.56 15.93 7.34
CA HIS A 157 -2.12 15.49 8.61
C HIS A 157 -1.16 14.52 9.29
N ILE A 158 -0.66 14.91 10.46
CA ILE A 158 0.24 14.09 11.28
C ILE A 158 -0.51 13.53 12.48
N LYS A 159 -0.29 12.25 12.75
CA LYS A 159 -0.70 11.55 13.96
C LYS A 159 0.51 10.84 14.55
N VAL A 160 0.71 11.00 15.86
CA VAL A 160 1.80 10.40 16.63
C VAL A 160 1.17 9.65 17.81
N ASP A 161 1.62 8.43 18.06
CA ASP A 161 1.19 7.57 19.17
C ASP A 161 -0.33 7.34 19.26
N VAL A 162 -1.02 7.42 18.11
CA VAL A 162 -2.43 7.03 17.98
C VAL A 162 -2.49 5.55 17.65
N ASN A 163 -3.30 4.78 18.39
CA ASN A 163 -3.50 3.36 18.12
C ASN A 163 -4.16 3.15 16.74
N TYR A 164 -3.95 1.98 16.14
CA TYR A 164 -4.35 1.74 14.75
C TYR A 164 -5.87 1.82 14.49
N PRO A 165 -6.76 1.23 15.32
CA PRO A 165 -8.21 1.40 15.15
C PRO A 165 -8.66 2.86 15.15
N GLU A 166 -8.20 3.65 16.13
CA GLU A 166 -8.54 5.08 16.21
C GLU A 166 -7.99 5.85 15.00
N TYR A 167 -6.76 5.55 14.58
CA TYR A 167 -6.17 6.15 13.37
C TYR A 167 -7.01 5.85 12.13
N LEU A 168 -7.45 4.61 11.96
CA LEU A 168 -8.25 4.18 10.81
C LEU A 168 -9.61 4.89 10.79
N ASP A 169 -10.27 5.03 11.94
CA ASP A 169 -11.53 5.77 12.04
C ASP A 169 -11.35 7.26 11.73
N LEU A 170 -10.24 7.86 12.16
CA LEU A 170 -9.87 9.23 11.78
C LEU A 170 -9.63 9.36 10.28
N PHE A 171 -8.99 8.37 9.66
CA PHE A 171 -8.70 8.38 8.23
C PHE A 171 -9.96 8.20 7.37
N ARG A 172 -10.87 7.29 7.74
CA ARG A 172 -12.15 7.05 7.03
C ARG A 172 -13.06 8.28 6.95
N ARG A 173 -12.87 9.26 7.83
CA ARG A 173 -13.60 10.54 7.79
C ARG A 173 -12.99 11.57 6.86
N LYS A 174 -11.85 11.26 6.23
CA LYS A 174 -11.20 12.15 5.26
C LYS A 174 -11.88 12.04 3.90
N ASP A 175 -11.71 13.07 3.08
CA ASP A 175 -12.24 13.06 1.72
C ASP A 175 -11.69 11.86 0.93
N HIS A 176 -12.46 11.38 -0.03
CA HIS A 176 -11.97 10.39 -0.98
C HIS A 176 -10.78 10.95 -1.77
N GLY A 177 -9.95 10.06 -2.29
CA GLY A 177 -8.82 10.35 -3.15
C GLY A 177 -7.60 9.49 -2.88
N ILE A 178 -6.50 9.88 -3.49
CA ILE A 178 -5.21 9.21 -3.34
C ILE A 178 -4.36 10.01 -2.37
N TYR A 179 -3.86 9.33 -1.36
CA TYR A 179 -2.97 9.90 -0.37
C TYR A 179 -1.59 9.27 -0.50
N ILE A 180 -0.55 10.06 -0.30
CA ILE A 180 0.73 9.50 0.12
C ILE A 180 0.67 9.35 1.64
N ILE A 181 1.10 8.20 2.16
CA ILE A 181 1.30 7.98 3.59
C ILE A 181 2.79 7.78 3.87
N GLY A 182 3.32 8.58 4.80
CA GLY A 182 4.63 8.42 5.39
C GLY A 182 4.54 7.85 6.81
N LEU A 183 5.42 6.90 7.09
CA LEU A 183 5.54 6.16 8.35
C LEU A 183 6.95 6.33 8.93
N ASP A 184 7.22 5.74 10.10
CA ASP A 184 8.54 5.84 10.77
C ASP A 184 9.70 5.42 9.87
N LYS A 185 9.53 4.31 9.14
CA LYS A 185 10.57 3.71 8.29
C LYS A 185 10.04 3.27 6.93
N HIS A 186 8.90 3.83 6.51
CA HIS A 186 8.16 3.33 5.36
C HIS A 186 7.34 4.42 4.68
N VAL A 187 6.96 4.19 3.43
CA VAL A 187 6.12 5.09 2.64
C VAL A 187 5.31 4.29 1.62
N GLY A 188 4.11 4.75 1.29
CA GLY A 188 3.24 4.14 0.29
C GLY A 188 2.06 5.03 -0.05
N PHE A 189 1.02 4.44 -0.65
CA PHE A 189 -0.21 5.14 -1.01
C PHE A 189 -1.40 4.59 -0.23
N LEU A 190 -2.30 5.47 0.18
CA LEU A 190 -3.66 5.09 0.58
C LEU A 190 -4.63 5.48 -0.52
N ILE A 191 -5.40 4.52 -1.01
CA ILE A 191 -6.55 4.78 -1.88
C ILE A 191 -7.78 4.80 -1.00
N HIS A 192 -8.52 5.91 -1.01
CA HIS A 192 -9.77 6.06 -0.26
C HIS A 192 -10.90 6.39 -1.22
N ASP A 193 -11.80 5.45 -1.45
CA ASP A 193 -12.95 5.60 -2.34
C ASP A 193 -14.20 4.90 -1.75
N GLU A 194 -15.29 4.81 -2.51
CA GLU A 194 -16.51 4.15 -2.07
C GLU A 194 -16.35 2.66 -1.69
N ASN A 195 -15.30 1.99 -2.17
CA ASN A 195 -14.99 0.60 -1.84
C ASN A 195 -14.15 0.47 -0.56
N GLY A 196 -13.73 1.60 0.02
CA GLY A 196 -13.04 1.67 1.29
C GLY A 196 -11.60 2.15 1.17
N VAL A 197 -10.73 1.59 2.02
CA VAL A 197 -9.34 2.01 2.16
C VAL A 197 -8.41 0.88 1.77
N GLN A 198 -7.50 1.16 0.85
CA GLN A 198 -6.46 0.24 0.41
C GLN A 198 -5.08 0.85 0.61
N PHE A 199 -4.12 0.05 1.05
CA PHE A 199 -2.72 0.45 1.24
C PHE A 199 -1.82 -0.23 0.22
N ILE A 200 -1.40 0.53 -0.79
CA ILE A 200 -0.53 0.01 -1.85
C ILE A 200 0.91 0.48 -1.62
N HIS A 201 1.82 -0.45 -1.42
CA HIS A 201 3.21 -0.14 -1.11
C HIS A 201 4.17 -1.26 -1.49
N SER A 202 5.47 -0.95 -1.52
CA SER A 202 6.53 -1.95 -1.67
C SER A 202 7.22 -2.23 -0.36
N GLY A 203 7.06 -3.43 0.21
CA GLY A 203 7.70 -3.82 1.46
C GLY A 203 6.82 -4.75 2.28
N GLY A 204 6.63 -4.40 3.56
CA GLY A 204 5.78 -5.16 4.48
C GLY A 204 6.30 -6.55 4.80
N LEU A 205 5.44 -7.36 5.41
CA LEU A 205 5.77 -8.73 5.82
C LEU A 205 6.10 -9.62 4.62
N LEU A 206 5.43 -9.39 3.49
CA LEU A 206 5.57 -10.19 2.28
C LEU A 206 6.79 -9.81 1.41
N ARG A 207 7.51 -8.73 1.76
CA ARG A 207 8.72 -8.25 1.06
C ARG A 207 8.55 -8.13 -0.46
N ARG A 208 7.44 -7.54 -0.89
CA ARG A 208 7.09 -7.25 -2.29
C ARG A 208 6.14 -6.08 -2.38
N VAL A 209 5.75 -5.69 -3.59
CA VAL A 209 4.63 -4.78 -3.77
C VAL A 209 3.33 -5.52 -3.48
N VAL A 210 2.51 -4.92 -2.63
CA VAL A 210 1.24 -5.46 -2.09
C VAL A 210 0.16 -4.39 -2.12
N ASP A 211 -1.10 -4.82 -2.13
CA ASP A 211 -2.31 -4.02 -1.96
C ASP A 211 -3.03 -4.59 -0.74
N GLU A 212 -2.91 -3.92 0.40
CA GLU A 212 -3.37 -4.41 1.71
C GLU A 212 -4.62 -3.65 2.16
N GLY A 213 -5.66 -4.40 2.53
CA GLY A 213 -6.83 -3.84 3.21
C GLY A 213 -6.51 -3.46 4.67
N PRO A 214 -7.44 -2.82 5.39
CA PRO A 214 -7.19 -2.35 6.75
C PRO A 214 -6.92 -3.47 7.77
N SER A 215 -7.34 -4.71 7.50
CA SER A 215 -7.01 -5.87 8.32
C SER A 215 -5.55 -6.29 8.20
N ASP A 216 -4.91 -6.00 7.07
CA ASP A 216 -3.62 -6.57 6.67
C ASP A 216 -2.49 -5.53 6.67
N ALA A 217 -2.81 -4.25 6.82
CA ALA A 217 -1.88 -3.12 6.77
C ALA A 217 -0.97 -2.99 8.00
N TYR A 218 -0.23 -4.06 8.32
CA TYR A 218 0.67 -4.20 9.46
C TYR A 218 1.68 -3.05 9.57
N SER A 219 2.20 -2.59 8.43
CA SER A 219 3.18 -1.49 8.40
C SER A 219 2.58 -0.20 8.98
N ILE A 220 1.30 0.08 8.71
CA ILE A 220 0.60 1.22 9.29
C ILE A 220 0.30 0.94 10.76
N GLU A 221 -0.15 -0.26 11.10
CA GLU A 221 -0.49 -0.64 12.47
C GLU A 221 0.68 -0.41 13.44
N LYS A 222 1.90 -0.84 13.06
CA LYS A 222 3.10 -0.76 13.91
C LYS A 222 3.85 0.57 13.88
N SER A 223 3.43 1.51 13.04
CA SER A 223 4.05 2.83 12.98
C SER A 223 3.55 3.73 14.11
N ASN A 224 4.43 4.34 14.88
CA ASN A 224 4.07 5.33 15.89
C ASN A 224 3.84 6.70 15.24
N TYR A 225 4.55 6.98 14.15
CA TYR A 225 4.40 8.20 13.37
C TYR A 225 3.66 7.93 12.06
N ARG A 226 2.60 8.70 11.77
CA ARG A 226 1.84 8.61 10.51
C ARG A 226 1.57 10.01 9.97
N VAL A 227 2.03 10.28 8.76
CA VAL A 227 1.73 11.52 8.03
C VAL A 227 1.05 11.19 6.72
N ILE A 228 -0.03 11.89 6.41
CA ILE A 228 -0.75 11.73 5.14
C ILE A 228 -0.94 13.07 4.44
N GLY A 229 -1.06 13.03 3.13
CA GLY A 229 -1.45 14.17 2.31
C GLY A 229 -2.23 13.71 1.09
N ASN A 230 -3.41 14.29 0.85
CA ASN A 230 -4.27 13.96 -0.29
C ASN A 230 -3.74 14.64 -1.56
N ILE A 231 -3.13 13.86 -2.46
CA ILE A 231 -2.50 14.41 -3.67
C ILE A 231 -3.51 14.66 -4.80
N THR A 232 -4.66 14.00 -4.79
CA THR A 232 -5.74 14.25 -5.77
C THR A 232 -6.82 15.20 -5.23
N GLY A 233 -6.84 15.43 -3.91
CA GLY A 233 -7.72 16.38 -3.26
C GLY A 233 -7.26 17.84 -3.35
N ASP A 234 -6.00 18.08 -3.72
CA ASP A 234 -5.43 19.43 -3.76
C ASP A 234 -5.49 20.07 -5.15
N LYS A 235 -6.36 21.08 -5.31
CA LYS A 235 -6.59 21.75 -6.60
C LYS A 235 -5.34 22.45 -7.16
N GLU A 236 -4.50 23.02 -6.29
CA GLU A 236 -3.29 23.71 -6.74
C GLU A 236 -2.23 22.70 -7.22
N LEU A 237 -2.05 21.59 -6.50
CA LEU A 237 -1.20 20.48 -6.94
C LEU A 237 -1.67 19.92 -8.30
N LEU A 238 -2.97 19.69 -8.47
CA LEU A 238 -3.53 19.22 -9.74
C LEU A 238 -3.30 20.21 -10.88
N LYS A 239 -3.46 21.51 -10.62
CA LYS A 239 -3.16 22.56 -11.59
C LYS A 239 -1.69 22.54 -12.00
N ARG A 240 -0.77 22.44 -11.03
CA ARG A 240 0.68 22.34 -11.29
C ARG A 240 1.02 21.10 -12.11
N TRP A 241 0.47 19.94 -11.77
CA TRP A 241 0.59 18.70 -12.53
C TRP A 241 0.12 18.86 -13.98
N LEU A 242 -1.04 19.51 -14.16
CA LEU A 242 -1.64 19.76 -15.45
C LEU A 242 -0.83 20.72 -16.33
N LEU A 243 -0.19 21.70 -15.70
CA LEU A 243 0.66 22.69 -16.36
C LEU A 243 2.10 22.23 -16.58
N GLU A 244 2.43 21.01 -16.15
CA GLU A 244 3.76 20.41 -16.26
C GLU A 244 4.82 21.18 -15.46
N ASP A 245 4.41 21.76 -14.33
CA ASP A 245 5.35 22.41 -13.41
C ASP A 245 6.29 21.38 -12.79
N SER A 246 7.55 21.77 -12.61
CA SER A 246 8.52 20.94 -11.88
C SER A 246 8.16 20.80 -10.39
N PHE A 247 8.45 19.64 -9.83
CA PHE A 247 8.32 19.30 -8.41
C PHE A 247 9.70 19.02 -7.81
N PRO A 248 10.47 20.08 -7.51
CA PRO A 248 11.80 19.92 -6.93
C PRO A 248 11.70 19.24 -5.57
N THR A 249 12.55 18.24 -5.32
CA THR A 249 12.58 17.54 -4.03
C THR A 249 12.80 18.51 -2.89
N TYR A 250 11.97 18.37 -1.85
CA TYR A 250 12.06 19.14 -0.61
C TYR A 250 13.48 19.14 -0.05
N ARG A 251 13.91 20.28 0.49
CA ARG A 251 15.27 20.52 1.01
C ARG A 251 15.27 20.59 2.53
#